data_AF-A0A225WLZ0-F1
#
_entry.id   AF-A0A225WLZ0-F1
#
_cell.length_a   1.000
_cell.length_b   1.000
_cell.length_c   1.000
_cell.angle_alpha   90.00
_cell.angle_beta   90.00
_cell.angle_gamma   90.00
#
_symmetry.space_group_name_H-M   'P 1'
#
loop_
_entity.id
_entity.type
_entity.pdbx_description
1 polymer ?
#
loop_
_entity_poly.entity_id
_entity_poly.type
_entity_poly.pdbx_seq_one_letter_code
_entity_poly.pdbx_strand_id
1 'polypeptide(L)'
;MVLNFIATAKKASSSSSKTTELKELESTMLVRKMDIFAGKLGMQDDLASILNSQHLGQLDDYITDLTRRFPENDVSFLRILTSKYDDEKVAKAFVKAQTTGHSRELAKNLQQEQFAAWLREGKSIDNVFQLLKLKGLKESVVNSRGLDSLKGYIAFLNNGRQNDDMFMEVMSKGFGGEFKLAAVFTNAKAAGDQLGVGTEAKAEALQTMVFQYWFRGGVNSKRSLYRKANLEEATAEFYQKRVVNQFGDFLANRNPTHNGVSFTTPRR
;
A
#
# COMPACT_ATOMS: atom_id res chain seq x y z
N MET A 1 -4.06 13.55 -35.18
CA MET A 1 -2.92 13.91 -36.05
C MET A 1 -1.59 13.81 -35.29
N VAL A 2 -1.34 14.59 -34.22
CA VAL A 2 -0.05 14.57 -33.48
C VAL A 2 0.34 13.19 -32.92
N LEU A 3 -0.58 12.44 -32.29
CA LEU A 3 -0.27 11.11 -31.74
C LEU A 3 0.20 10.10 -32.80
N ASN A 4 -0.37 10.14 -34.01
CA ASN A 4 0.06 9.30 -35.13
C ASN A 4 1.49 9.64 -35.56
N PHE A 5 1.84 10.93 -35.63
CA PHE A 5 3.21 11.34 -35.95
C PHE A 5 4.20 10.87 -34.90
N ILE A 6 3.84 10.96 -33.61
CA ILE A 6 4.67 10.46 -32.52
C ILE A 6 4.86 8.94 -32.63
N ALA A 7 3.80 8.18 -32.94
CA ALA A 7 3.89 6.73 -33.15
C ALA A 7 4.85 6.39 -34.30
N THR A 8 4.71 7.05 -35.45
CA THR A 8 5.61 6.87 -36.60
C THR A 8 7.06 7.23 -36.24
N ALA A 9 7.29 8.34 -35.54
CA ALA A 9 8.62 8.77 -35.14
C ALA A 9 9.27 7.78 -34.15
N LYS A 10 8.50 7.22 -33.20
CA LYS A 10 9.01 6.20 -32.27
C LYS A 10 9.49 4.96 -33.00
N LYS A 11 8.74 4.49 -34.00
CA LYS A 11 9.10 3.31 -34.82
C LYS A 11 10.36 3.54 -35.65
N ALA A 12 10.58 4.77 -36.13
CA ALA A 12 11.74 5.13 -36.93
C ALA A 12 12.99 5.48 -36.09
N SER A 13 12.84 5.67 -34.78
CA SER A 13 13.94 6.10 -33.92
C SER A 13 14.90 4.95 -33.59
N SER A 14 16.18 5.12 -33.91
CA SER A 14 17.28 4.24 -33.49
C SER A 14 17.95 4.69 -32.18
N SER A 15 17.57 5.85 -31.65
CA SER A 15 18.17 6.44 -30.44
C SER A 15 17.28 6.21 -29.22
N SER A 16 17.89 5.73 -28.12
CA SER A 16 17.19 5.57 -26.84
C SER A 16 16.70 6.91 -26.30
N SER A 17 17.52 7.97 -26.31
CA SER A 17 17.15 9.31 -25.84
C SER A 17 15.94 9.86 -26.59
N LYS A 18 15.97 9.85 -27.92
CA LYS A 18 14.85 10.32 -28.76
C LYS A 18 13.59 9.50 -28.50
N THR A 19 13.72 8.20 -28.27
CA THR A 19 12.58 7.33 -27.94
C THR A 19 11.96 7.72 -26.59
N THR A 20 12.77 8.08 -25.61
CA THR A 20 12.30 8.60 -24.30
C THR A 20 11.57 9.93 -24.48
N GLU A 21 12.17 10.90 -25.16
CA GLU A 21 11.55 12.21 -25.45
C GLU A 21 10.19 12.06 -26.16
N LEU A 22 10.09 11.14 -27.12
CA LEU A 22 8.83 10.86 -27.83
C LEU A 22 7.77 10.19 -26.93
N LYS A 23 8.17 9.36 -25.97
CA LYS A 23 7.25 8.78 -24.97
C LYS A 23 6.75 9.85 -24.01
N GLU A 24 7.61 10.77 -23.59
CA GLU A 24 7.23 11.91 -22.75
C GLU A 24 6.26 12.84 -23.49
N LEU A 25 6.58 13.18 -24.75
CA LEU A 25 5.70 14.00 -25.58
C LEU A 25 4.35 13.32 -25.82
N GLU A 26 4.32 12.00 -26.04
CA GLU A 26 3.08 11.22 -26.11
C GLU A 26 2.26 11.36 -24.82
N SER A 27 2.88 11.15 -23.66
CA SER A 27 2.22 11.30 -22.36
C SER A 27 1.67 12.72 -22.15
N THR A 28 2.44 13.76 -22.47
CA THR A 28 1.98 15.16 -22.38
C THR A 28 0.76 15.40 -23.28
N MET A 29 0.75 14.86 -24.49
CA MET A 29 -0.37 15.00 -25.42
C MET A 29 -1.63 14.24 -24.94
N LEU A 30 -1.45 13.08 -24.31
CA LEU A 30 -2.56 12.32 -23.74
C LEU A 30 -3.15 13.00 -22.50
N VAL A 31 -2.30 13.52 -21.61
CA VAL A 31 -2.73 14.32 -20.45
C VAL A 31 -3.55 15.53 -20.90
N ARG A 32 -3.05 16.31 -21.86
CA ARG A 32 -3.78 17.46 -22.40
C ARG A 32 -5.14 17.08 -22.99
N LYS A 33 -5.24 15.92 -23.65
CA LYS A 33 -6.51 15.42 -24.20
C LYS A 33 -7.51 15.06 -23.10
N MET A 34 -7.06 14.35 -22.07
CA MET A 34 -7.87 14.03 -20.89
C MET A 34 -8.36 15.29 -20.21
N ASP A 35 -7.49 16.28 -19.99
CA ASP A 35 -7.82 17.52 -19.27
C ASP A 35 -8.86 18.36 -20.00
N ILE A 36 -8.74 18.49 -21.32
CA ILE A 36 -9.74 19.18 -22.14
C ILE A 36 -11.09 18.48 -22.04
N PHE A 37 -11.11 17.14 -22.04
CA PHE A 37 -12.36 16.38 -21.96
C PHE A 37 -12.98 16.44 -20.56
N ALA A 38 -12.17 16.26 -19.51
CA ALA A 38 -12.58 16.39 -18.12
C ALA A 38 -13.13 17.80 -17.82
N GLY A 39 -12.48 18.85 -18.34
CA GLY A 39 -12.95 20.23 -18.21
C GLY A 39 -14.30 20.49 -18.88
N LYS A 40 -14.58 19.84 -20.02
CA LYS A 40 -15.93 19.90 -20.66
C LYS A 40 -17.01 19.23 -19.82
N LEU A 41 -16.63 18.27 -18.98
CA LEU A 41 -17.52 17.61 -18.03
C LEU A 41 -17.61 18.36 -16.69
N GLY A 42 -16.98 19.54 -16.57
CA GLY A 42 -16.97 20.32 -15.35
C GLY A 42 -16.16 19.70 -14.21
N MET A 43 -15.28 18.74 -14.51
CA MET A 43 -14.38 18.15 -13.51
C MET A 43 -13.29 19.16 -13.12
N GLN A 44 -12.95 19.21 -11.84
CA GLN A 44 -11.83 20.01 -11.36
C GLN A 44 -10.50 19.34 -11.72
N ASP A 45 -9.46 20.15 -11.87
CA ASP A 45 -8.13 19.69 -12.21
C ASP A 45 -7.37 19.11 -11.00
N ASP A 46 -7.96 18.10 -10.37
CA ASP A 46 -7.33 17.34 -9.31
C ASP A 46 -7.76 15.87 -9.32
N LEU A 47 -6.84 15.00 -8.90
CA LEU A 47 -7.02 13.56 -8.96
C LEU A 47 -8.22 13.06 -8.13
N ALA A 48 -8.48 13.69 -6.98
CA ALA A 48 -9.56 13.27 -6.10
C ALA A 48 -10.93 13.61 -6.71
N SER A 49 -11.06 14.80 -7.31
CA SER A 49 -12.26 15.22 -8.03
C SER A 49 -12.53 14.35 -9.24
N ILE A 50 -11.50 14.07 -10.07
CA ILE A 50 -11.64 13.20 -11.25
C ILE A 50 -12.14 11.82 -10.82
N LEU A 51 -11.48 11.15 -9.87
CA LEU A 51 -11.81 9.78 -9.46
C LEU A 51 -13.09 9.66 -8.64
N ASN A 52 -13.63 10.77 -8.10
CA ASN A 52 -14.91 10.79 -7.40
C ASN A 52 -16.00 11.53 -8.19
N SER A 53 -15.76 11.83 -9.46
CA SER A 53 -16.78 12.44 -10.31
C SER A 53 -17.84 11.42 -10.73
N GLN A 54 -19.10 11.83 -10.77
CA GLN A 54 -20.19 11.08 -11.39
C GLN A 54 -19.95 10.86 -12.90
N HIS A 55 -19.12 11.71 -13.53
CA HIS A 55 -18.79 11.62 -14.95
C HIS A 55 -17.54 10.77 -15.23
N LEU A 56 -16.99 10.09 -14.23
CA LEU A 56 -15.79 9.26 -14.39
C LEU A 56 -15.96 8.18 -15.48
N GLY A 57 -17.14 7.57 -15.59
CA GLY A 57 -17.42 6.60 -16.66
C GLY A 57 -17.35 7.21 -18.06
N GLN A 58 -17.83 8.45 -18.24
CA GLN A 58 -17.72 9.16 -19.52
C GLN A 58 -16.26 9.47 -19.89
N LEU A 59 -15.43 9.77 -18.88
CA LEU A 59 -14.00 9.98 -19.09
C LEU A 59 -13.29 8.67 -19.47
N ASP A 60 -13.65 7.55 -18.85
CA ASP A 60 -13.15 6.22 -19.18
C ASP A 60 -13.53 5.80 -20.61
N ASP A 61 -14.79 6.01 -21.01
CA ASP A 61 -15.26 5.77 -22.38
C ASP A 61 -14.46 6.59 -23.39
N TYR A 62 -14.19 7.86 -23.08
CA TYR A 62 -13.38 8.74 -23.93
C TYR A 62 -11.95 8.22 -24.10
N ILE A 63 -11.32 7.74 -23.01
CA ILE A 63 -9.97 7.18 -23.07
C ILE A 63 -9.97 5.86 -23.85
N THR A 64 -10.99 5.03 -23.67
CA THR A 64 -11.17 3.80 -24.46
C THR A 64 -11.30 4.10 -25.95
N ASP A 65 -12.08 5.13 -26.31
CA ASP A 65 -12.18 5.63 -27.67
C ASP A 65 -10.83 6.14 -28.22
N LEU A 66 -10.03 6.83 -27.39
CA LEU A 66 -8.68 7.24 -27.77
C LEU A 66 -7.79 6.03 -28.06
N THR A 67 -7.81 5.00 -27.20
CA THR A 67 -7.04 3.76 -27.42
C THR A 67 -7.42 3.11 -28.74
N ARG A 68 -8.71 3.02 -29.09
CA ARG A 68 -9.16 2.48 -30.39
C ARG A 68 -8.71 3.32 -31.59
N ARG A 69 -8.67 4.64 -31.46
CA ARG A 69 -8.26 5.57 -32.53
C ARG A 69 -6.75 5.62 -32.74
N PHE A 70 -5.97 5.29 -31.71
CA PHE A 70 -4.51 5.37 -31.70
C PHE A 70 -3.88 4.04 -31.28
N PRO A 71 -4.09 2.94 -32.02
CA PRO A 71 -3.65 1.59 -31.61
C PRO A 71 -2.13 1.43 -31.56
N GLU A 72 -1.39 2.33 -32.21
CA GLU A 72 0.08 2.35 -32.23
C GLU A 72 0.68 3.18 -31.09
N ASN A 73 -0.18 3.80 -30.29
CA ASN A 73 0.17 4.56 -29.11
C ASN A 73 -0.19 3.73 -27.88
N ASP A 74 0.64 3.79 -26.85
CA ASP A 74 0.35 3.13 -25.58
C ASP A 74 -0.56 4.05 -24.76
N VAL A 75 -1.86 3.97 -25.06
CA VAL A 75 -2.91 4.77 -24.43
C VAL A 75 -3.65 3.90 -23.42
N SER A 76 -3.56 4.29 -22.14
CA SER A 76 -4.37 3.71 -21.06
C SER A 76 -4.70 4.77 -20.03
N PHE A 77 -5.81 4.60 -19.32
CA PHE A 77 -6.22 5.55 -18.29
C PHE A 77 -5.18 5.61 -17.16
N LEU A 78 -4.67 4.45 -16.74
CA LEU A 78 -3.58 4.37 -15.77
C LEU A 78 -2.37 5.21 -16.19
N ARG A 79 -1.86 5.04 -17.42
CA ARG A 79 -0.67 5.78 -17.88
C ARG A 79 -0.89 7.28 -17.86
N ILE A 80 -2.08 7.73 -18.27
CA ILE A 80 -2.40 9.16 -18.27
C ILE A 80 -2.40 9.71 -16.84
N LEU A 81 -3.04 9.00 -15.91
CA LEU A 81 -3.08 9.40 -14.51
C LEU A 81 -1.69 9.40 -13.85
N THR A 82 -0.88 8.37 -14.07
CA THR A 82 0.48 8.30 -13.49
C THR A 82 1.43 9.32 -14.11
N SER A 83 1.27 9.63 -15.40
CA SER A 83 2.02 10.71 -16.06
C SER A 83 1.68 12.10 -15.51
N LYS A 84 0.44 12.29 -15.02
CA LYS A 84 -0.02 13.58 -14.50
C LYS A 84 0.21 13.76 -13.00
N TYR A 85 -0.05 12.73 -12.20
CA TYR A 85 -0.17 12.88 -10.74
C TYR A 85 0.90 12.13 -9.93
N ASP A 86 1.80 11.42 -10.59
CA ASP A 86 2.74 10.45 -10.00
C ASP A 86 2.09 9.16 -9.51
N ASP A 87 2.81 8.06 -9.69
CA ASP A 87 2.36 6.70 -9.38
C ASP A 87 1.95 6.51 -7.90
N GLU A 88 2.69 7.14 -6.97
CA GLU A 88 2.37 7.13 -5.54
C GLU A 88 0.97 7.72 -5.26
N LYS A 89 0.67 8.88 -5.84
CA LYS A 89 -0.60 9.58 -5.57
C LYS A 89 -1.76 8.82 -6.21
N VAL A 90 -1.54 8.31 -7.42
CA VAL A 90 -2.51 7.48 -8.15
C VAL A 90 -2.86 6.23 -7.35
N ALA A 91 -1.88 5.51 -6.83
CA ALA A 91 -2.11 4.32 -6.00
C ALA A 91 -2.97 4.62 -4.76
N LYS A 92 -2.65 5.71 -4.05
CA LYS A 92 -3.40 6.12 -2.85
C LYS A 92 -4.83 6.56 -3.21
N ALA A 93 -5.00 7.22 -4.35
CA ALA A 93 -6.29 7.74 -4.78
C ALA A 93 -7.25 6.64 -5.25
N PHE A 94 -6.75 5.61 -5.94
CA PHE A 94 -7.55 4.45 -6.33
C PHE A 94 -8.09 3.68 -5.12
N VAL A 95 -7.28 3.42 -4.08
CA VAL A 95 -7.78 2.81 -2.84
C VAL A 95 -8.89 3.67 -2.22
N LYS A 96 -8.74 5.00 -2.22
CA LYS A 96 -9.79 5.89 -1.72
C LYS A 96 -11.07 5.80 -2.56
N ALA A 97 -10.96 5.88 -3.89
CA ALA A 97 -12.09 5.85 -4.81
C ALA A 97 -12.88 4.54 -4.76
N GLN A 98 -12.26 3.41 -4.37
CA GLN A 98 -12.96 2.15 -4.12
C GLN A 98 -14.05 2.23 -3.02
N THR A 99 -13.98 3.24 -2.15
CA THR A 99 -15.00 3.47 -1.11
C THR A 99 -16.23 4.21 -1.63
N THR A 100 -16.15 4.85 -2.80
CA THR A 100 -17.21 5.67 -3.40
C THR A 100 -18.04 4.84 -4.38
N GLY A 101 -19.37 4.83 -4.20
CA GLY A 101 -20.26 3.87 -4.89
C GLY A 101 -20.12 3.83 -6.42
N HIS A 102 -20.11 4.99 -7.09
CA HIS A 102 -20.09 5.06 -8.55
C HIS A 102 -18.70 4.92 -9.18
N SER A 103 -17.60 5.10 -8.42
CA SER A 103 -16.24 4.94 -8.93
C SER A 103 -15.57 3.64 -8.48
N ARG A 104 -16.23 2.88 -7.60
CA ARG A 104 -15.68 1.68 -6.98
C ARG A 104 -15.12 0.67 -7.97
N GLU A 105 -15.92 0.27 -8.95
CA GLU A 105 -15.58 -0.83 -9.84
C GLU A 105 -14.44 -0.42 -10.78
N LEU A 106 -14.50 0.78 -11.35
CA LEU A 106 -13.44 1.30 -12.20
C LEU A 106 -12.14 1.52 -11.41
N ALA A 107 -12.21 2.10 -10.21
CA ALA A 107 -11.03 2.31 -9.37
C ALA A 107 -10.37 0.98 -8.97
N LYS A 108 -11.17 -0.06 -8.72
CA LYS A 108 -10.66 -1.42 -8.46
C LYS A 108 -9.96 -1.99 -9.70
N ASN A 109 -10.55 -1.86 -10.89
CA ASN A 109 -9.95 -2.32 -12.14
C ASN A 109 -8.63 -1.60 -12.43
N LEU A 110 -8.61 -0.26 -12.33
CA LEU A 110 -7.39 0.54 -12.52
C LEU A 110 -6.31 0.21 -11.48
N GLN A 111 -6.68 -0.12 -10.24
CA GLN A 111 -5.71 -0.59 -9.23
C GLN A 111 -5.10 -1.95 -9.62
N GLN A 112 -5.88 -2.87 -10.21
CA GLN A 112 -5.35 -4.15 -10.71
C GLN A 112 -4.42 -3.94 -11.90
N GLU A 113 -4.76 -3.03 -12.82
CA GLU A 113 -3.87 -2.63 -13.91
C GLU A 113 -2.57 -2.03 -13.38
N GLN A 114 -2.64 -1.22 -12.32
CA GLN A 114 -1.46 -0.66 -11.67
C GLN A 114 -0.56 -1.76 -11.07
N PHE A 115 -1.13 -2.77 -10.43
CA PHE A 115 -0.38 -3.91 -9.91
C PHE A 115 0.27 -4.73 -11.02
N ALA A 116 -0.45 -4.96 -12.13
CA ALA A 116 0.09 -5.64 -13.30
C ALA A 116 1.23 -4.82 -13.96
N ALA A 117 1.11 -3.49 -14.00
CA ALA A 117 2.15 -2.60 -14.48
C ALA A 117 3.40 -2.67 -13.58
N TRP A 118 3.24 -2.57 -12.25
CA TRP A 118 4.35 -2.72 -11.31
C TRP A 118 5.08 -4.05 -11.46
N LEU A 119 4.34 -5.16 -11.62
CA LEU A 119 4.93 -6.47 -11.88
C LEU A 119 5.71 -6.50 -13.21
N ARG A 120 5.12 -6.01 -14.30
CA ARG A 120 5.76 -5.95 -15.62
C ARG A 120 7.02 -5.06 -15.64
N GLU A 121 7.03 -4.00 -14.83
CA GLU A 121 8.20 -3.13 -14.62
C GLU A 121 9.24 -3.73 -13.67
N GLY A 122 9.01 -4.93 -13.13
CA GLY A 122 9.93 -5.61 -12.22
C GLY A 122 10.01 -4.96 -10.84
N LYS A 123 8.98 -4.22 -10.40
CA LYS A 123 8.97 -3.67 -9.05
C LYS A 123 8.80 -4.80 -8.03
N SER A 124 9.77 -4.96 -7.14
CA SER A 124 9.62 -5.82 -5.97
C SER A 124 8.65 -5.18 -4.96
N ILE A 125 8.22 -5.97 -3.97
CA ILE A 125 7.40 -5.47 -2.85
C ILE A 125 8.18 -4.39 -2.06
N ASP A 126 9.51 -4.53 -1.93
CA ASP A 126 10.38 -3.49 -1.37
C ASP A 126 10.33 -2.19 -2.20
N ASN A 127 10.39 -2.29 -3.53
CA ASN A 127 10.31 -1.11 -4.40
C ASN A 127 8.96 -0.41 -4.24
N VAL A 128 7.87 -1.18 -4.15
CA VAL A 128 6.52 -0.63 -3.93
C VAL A 128 6.39 0.00 -2.54
N PHE A 129 6.98 -0.59 -1.49
CA PHE A 129 7.05 0.02 -0.16
C PHE A 129 7.72 1.42 -0.21
N GLN A 130 8.84 1.54 -0.93
CA GLN A 130 9.55 2.82 -1.09
C GLN A 130 8.76 3.81 -1.95
N LEU A 131 8.19 3.35 -3.06
CA LEU A 131 7.35 4.14 -3.95
C LEU A 131 6.19 4.79 -3.19
N LEU A 132 5.58 4.04 -2.26
CA LEU A 132 4.44 4.50 -1.45
C LEU A 132 4.86 5.38 -0.25
N LYS A 133 6.17 5.58 -0.04
CA LYS A 133 6.79 6.40 1.00
C LYS A 133 6.36 6.04 2.42
N LEU A 134 6.11 4.74 2.68
CA LEU A 134 5.49 4.30 3.93
C LEU A 134 6.32 4.60 5.18
N LYS A 135 7.65 4.47 5.08
CA LYS A 135 8.57 4.81 6.19
C LYS A 135 8.43 6.26 6.66
N GLY A 136 8.22 7.19 5.71
CA GLY A 136 8.11 8.63 6.01
C GLY A 136 6.87 9.00 6.81
N LEU A 137 5.84 8.14 6.81
CA LEU A 137 4.59 8.37 7.52
C LEU A 137 4.68 8.07 9.02
N LYS A 138 5.73 7.38 9.47
CA LYS A 138 5.92 6.98 10.87
C LYS A 138 4.64 6.31 11.43
N GLU A 139 4.13 6.75 12.58
CA GLU A 139 2.91 6.24 13.20
C GLU A 139 1.66 6.39 12.33
N SER A 140 1.57 7.46 11.52
CA SER A 140 0.43 7.68 10.62
C SER A 140 0.31 6.65 9.49
N VAL A 141 1.31 5.79 9.32
CA VAL A 141 1.28 4.69 8.35
C VAL A 141 0.06 3.79 8.53
N VAL A 142 -0.41 3.61 9.77
CA VAL A 142 -1.54 2.72 10.13
C VAL A 142 -2.87 3.13 9.48
N ASN A 143 -3.01 4.41 9.10
CA ASN A 143 -4.18 4.95 8.44
C ASN A 143 -3.99 5.15 6.93
N SER A 144 -2.78 4.88 6.43
CA SER A 144 -2.40 5.30 5.09
C SER A 144 -3.00 4.40 4.00
N ARG A 145 -3.55 5.03 2.96
CA ARG A 145 -3.96 4.34 1.73
C ARG A 145 -2.79 3.66 1.00
N GLY A 146 -1.56 4.12 1.26
CA GLY A 146 -0.36 3.43 0.78
C GLY A 146 -0.20 2.06 1.42
N LEU A 147 -0.48 1.92 2.72
CA LEU A 147 -0.42 0.61 3.39
C LEU A 147 -1.42 -0.37 2.78
N ASP A 148 -2.64 0.11 2.52
CA ASP A 148 -3.71 -0.65 1.86
C ASP A 148 -3.29 -1.08 0.45
N SER A 149 -2.66 -0.19 -0.32
CA SER A 149 -2.15 -0.48 -1.67
C SER A 149 -1.02 -1.52 -1.65
N LEU A 150 -0.09 -1.43 -0.68
CA LEU A 150 0.97 -2.43 -0.51
C LEU A 150 0.38 -3.82 -0.20
N LYS A 151 -0.59 -3.91 0.71
CA LYS A 151 -1.31 -5.18 0.99
C LYS A 151 -2.02 -5.71 -0.26
N GLY A 152 -2.66 -4.83 -1.03
CA GLY A 152 -3.28 -5.17 -2.30
C GLY A 152 -2.29 -5.75 -3.30
N TYR A 153 -1.09 -5.16 -3.41
CA TYR A 153 -0.04 -5.65 -4.30
C TYR A 153 0.51 -7.01 -3.87
N ILE A 154 0.74 -7.22 -2.56
CA ILE A 154 1.15 -8.53 -2.03
C ILE A 154 0.11 -9.59 -2.33
N ALA A 155 -1.18 -9.27 -2.15
CA ALA A 155 -2.27 -10.18 -2.48
C ALA A 155 -2.33 -10.48 -3.98
N PHE A 156 -2.14 -9.46 -4.83
CA PHE A 156 -2.07 -9.64 -6.29
C PHE A 156 -0.97 -10.64 -6.69
N LEU A 157 0.23 -10.51 -6.12
CA LEU A 157 1.34 -11.45 -6.36
C LEU A 157 1.08 -12.86 -5.82
N ASN A 158 0.18 -12.98 -4.85
CA ASN A 158 -0.19 -14.24 -4.20
C ASN A 158 -1.58 -14.73 -4.63
N ASN A 159 -1.93 -14.57 -5.91
CA ASN A 159 -3.18 -15.06 -6.51
C ASN A 159 -4.45 -14.59 -5.77
N GLY A 160 -4.45 -13.32 -5.35
CA GLY A 160 -5.54 -12.68 -4.60
C GLY A 160 -5.58 -13.00 -3.12
N ARG A 161 -4.68 -13.83 -2.58
CA ARG A 161 -4.65 -14.21 -1.16
C ARG A 161 -3.72 -13.32 -0.37
N GLN A 162 -4.16 -12.87 0.80
CA GLN A 162 -3.26 -12.14 1.72
C GLN A 162 -2.06 -13.00 2.11
N ASN A 163 -0.91 -12.36 2.31
CA ASN A 163 0.30 -13.00 2.82
C ASN A 163 0.89 -12.12 3.93
N ASP A 164 0.45 -12.38 5.15
CA ASP A 164 0.80 -11.58 6.32
C ASP A 164 2.29 -11.68 6.66
N ASP A 165 2.93 -12.82 6.41
CA ASP A 165 4.36 -13.01 6.69
C ASP A 165 5.21 -12.17 5.74
N MET A 166 4.91 -12.20 4.43
CA MET A 166 5.57 -11.34 3.43
C MET A 166 5.34 -9.85 3.73
N PHE A 167 4.12 -9.49 4.15
CA PHE A 167 3.80 -8.12 4.55
C PHE A 167 4.62 -7.69 5.78
N MET A 168 4.73 -8.54 6.80
CA MET A 168 5.52 -8.27 8.01
C MET A 168 7.02 -8.20 7.72
N GLU A 169 7.54 -9.03 6.80
CA GLU A 169 8.94 -9.02 6.39
C GLU A 169 9.31 -7.67 5.75
N VAL A 170 8.55 -7.24 4.73
CA VAL A 170 8.83 -5.98 4.02
C VAL A 170 8.64 -4.77 4.93
N MET A 171 7.59 -4.75 5.76
CA MET A 171 7.39 -3.67 6.72
C MET A 171 8.52 -3.63 7.76
N SER A 172 8.95 -4.78 8.28
CA SER A 172 10.03 -4.85 9.26
C SER A 172 11.34 -4.34 8.65
N LYS A 173 11.69 -4.78 7.45
CA LYS A 173 12.85 -4.29 6.71
C LYS A 173 12.77 -2.78 6.47
N GLY A 174 11.63 -2.29 6.00
CA GLY A 174 11.40 -0.88 5.70
C GLY A 174 11.51 0.06 6.91
N PHE A 175 11.02 -0.37 8.07
CA PHE A 175 11.09 0.38 9.33
C PHE A 175 12.37 0.14 10.14
N GLY A 176 13.26 -0.75 9.66
CA GLY A 176 14.58 -0.98 10.25
C GLY A 176 14.60 -2.01 11.38
N GLY A 177 13.68 -2.97 11.35
CA GLY A 177 13.61 -4.15 12.22
C GLY A 177 12.22 -4.37 12.80
N GLU A 178 11.93 -5.62 13.16
CA GLU A 178 10.65 -6.05 13.73
C GLU A 178 10.30 -5.26 15.01
N PHE A 179 11.28 -4.98 15.87
CA PHE A 179 11.10 -4.19 17.10
C PHE A 179 10.73 -2.73 16.82
N LYS A 180 11.33 -2.11 15.80
CA LYS A 180 11.01 -0.72 15.42
C LYS A 180 9.63 -0.65 14.80
N LEU A 181 9.26 -1.63 13.97
CA LEU A 181 7.91 -1.75 13.44
C LEU A 181 6.87 -1.93 14.56
N ALA A 182 7.12 -2.84 15.51
CA ALA A 182 6.26 -3.04 16.67
C ALA A 182 6.09 -1.74 17.48
N ALA A 183 7.19 -0.99 17.69
CA ALA A 183 7.16 0.28 18.39
C ALA A 183 6.33 1.35 17.66
N VAL A 184 6.39 1.42 16.32
CA VAL A 184 5.54 2.30 15.51
C VAL A 184 4.06 2.00 15.75
N PHE A 185 3.67 0.72 15.78
CA PHE A 185 2.28 0.34 16.06
C PHE A 185 1.89 0.59 17.52
N THR A 186 2.78 0.32 18.49
CA THR A 186 2.55 0.67 19.90
C THR A 186 2.31 2.18 20.07
N ASN A 187 3.12 3.01 19.42
CA ASN A 187 2.98 4.46 19.49
C ASN A 187 1.70 4.95 18.81
N ALA A 188 1.37 4.40 17.63
CA ALA A 188 0.14 4.74 16.93
C ALA A 188 -1.10 4.35 17.75
N LYS A 189 -1.07 3.17 18.39
CA LYS A 189 -2.14 2.71 19.29
C LYS A 189 -2.31 3.68 20.46
N ALA A 190 -1.21 4.08 21.11
CA ALA A 190 -1.23 5.01 22.24
C ALA A 190 -1.68 6.43 21.85
N ALA A 191 -1.34 6.89 20.64
CA ALA A 191 -1.80 8.18 20.13
C ALA A 191 -3.31 8.18 19.81
N GLY A 192 -3.85 7.01 19.45
CA GLY A 192 -5.29 6.81 19.22
C GLY A 192 -5.85 7.85 18.25
N ASP A 193 -6.96 8.47 18.66
CA ASP A 193 -7.69 9.42 17.81
C ASP A 193 -6.91 10.69 17.43
N GLN A 194 -5.79 10.99 18.09
CA GLN A 194 -4.89 12.08 17.66
C GLN A 194 -4.35 11.87 16.24
N LEU A 195 -4.24 10.62 15.78
CA LEU A 195 -3.84 10.27 14.42
C LEU A 195 -5.04 9.97 13.49
N GLY A 196 -6.26 10.14 14.00
CA GLY A 196 -7.52 9.92 13.30
C GLY A 196 -8.40 8.85 13.95
N VAL A 197 -9.70 8.95 13.72
CA VAL A 197 -10.70 8.05 14.31
C VAL A 197 -10.41 6.59 13.93
N GLY A 198 -10.39 5.73 14.95
CA GLY A 198 -10.18 4.29 14.78
C GLY A 198 -8.72 3.88 14.56
N THR A 199 -7.76 4.81 14.79
CA THR A 199 -6.32 4.49 14.75
C THR A 199 -5.97 3.40 15.74
N GLU A 200 -6.50 3.47 16.98
CA GLU A 200 -6.16 2.51 18.04
C GLU A 200 -6.43 1.07 17.60
N ALA A 201 -7.63 0.80 17.10
CA ALA A 201 -8.03 -0.53 16.64
C ALA A 201 -7.18 -1.02 15.45
N LYS A 202 -6.85 -0.14 14.49
CA LYS A 202 -5.99 -0.51 13.35
C LYS A 202 -4.56 -0.79 13.78
N ALA A 203 -4.02 0.03 14.67
CA ALA A 203 -2.68 -0.13 15.21
C ALA A 203 -2.58 -1.41 16.06
N GLU A 204 -3.61 -1.74 16.84
CA GLU A 204 -3.72 -3.01 17.56
C GLU A 204 -3.76 -4.22 16.63
N ALA A 205 -4.54 -4.16 15.54
CA ALA A 205 -4.57 -5.23 14.55
C ALA A 205 -3.19 -5.44 13.91
N LEU A 206 -2.51 -4.36 13.51
CA LEU A 206 -1.16 -4.42 12.93
C LEU A 206 -0.10 -4.89 13.94
N GLN A 207 -0.19 -4.46 15.19
CA GLN A 207 0.67 -4.95 16.27
C GLN A 207 0.47 -6.45 16.49
N THR A 208 -0.77 -6.90 16.49
CA THR A 208 -1.11 -8.33 16.62
C THR A 208 -0.50 -9.14 15.48
N MET A 209 -0.47 -8.61 14.25
CA MET A 209 0.21 -9.28 13.13
C MET A 209 1.71 -9.47 13.38
N VAL A 210 2.41 -8.48 13.96
CA VAL A 210 3.84 -8.61 14.32
C VAL A 210 4.02 -9.71 15.36
N PHE A 211 3.17 -9.75 16.38
CA PHE A 211 3.24 -10.76 17.43
C PHE A 211 2.95 -12.17 16.91
N GLN A 212 1.99 -12.29 16.00
CA GLN A 212 1.70 -13.56 15.31
C GLN A 212 2.84 -14.01 14.41
N TYR A 213 3.50 -13.07 13.72
CA TYR A 213 4.68 -13.34 12.91
C TYR A 213 5.84 -13.89 13.77
N TRP A 214 6.10 -13.28 14.93
CA TRP A 214 7.06 -13.84 15.91
C TRP A 214 6.67 -15.23 16.40
N PHE A 215 5.40 -15.41 16.75
CA PHE A 215 4.89 -16.69 17.24
C PHE A 215 5.02 -17.81 16.20
N ARG A 216 4.63 -17.56 14.94
CA ARG A 216 4.82 -18.50 13.82
C ARG A 216 6.30 -18.79 13.58
N GLY A 217 7.16 -17.81 13.79
CA GLY A 217 8.61 -17.95 13.79
C GLY A 217 9.22 -18.63 15.03
N GLY A 218 8.41 -19.27 15.88
CA GLY A 218 8.88 -20.07 17.02
C GLY A 218 9.16 -19.28 18.31
N VAL A 219 8.81 -17.99 18.37
CA VAL A 219 8.96 -17.18 19.58
C VAL A 219 7.77 -17.41 20.51
N ASN A 220 7.98 -18.05 21.65
CA ASN A 220 6.92 -18.51 22.56
C ASN A 220 7.03 -17.96 23.99
N SER A 221 7.99 -17.07 24.25
CA SER A 221 8.18 -16.41 25.55
C SER A 221 8.92 -15.08 25.38
N LYS A 222 8.79 -14.18 26.37
CA LYS A 222 9.59 -12.94 26.44
C LYS A 222 11.10 -13.21 26.31
N ARG A 223 11.59 -14.26 26.98
CA ARG A 223 13.00 -14.69 26.92
C ARG A 223 13.41 -15.14 25.53
N SER A 224 12.57 -15.89 24.82
CA SER A 224 12.86 -16.30 23.44
C SER A 224 12.89 -15.13 22.47
N LEU A 225 12.10 -14.08 22.72
CA LEU A 225 12.09 -12.87 21.89
C LEU A 225 13.38 -12.06 22.07
N TYR A 226 13.82 -11.86 23.32
CA TYR A 226 15.13 -11.26 23.62
C TYR A 226 16.27 -12.03 22.94
N ARG A 227 16.26 -13.37 23.05
CA ARG A 227 17.27 -14.22 22.40
C ARG A 227 17.25 -14.09 20.88
N LYS A 228 16.08 -14.14 20.24
CA LYS A 228 15.95 -13.99 18.78
C LYS A 228 16.51 -12.66 18.29
N ALA A 229 16.28 -11.59 19.05
CA ALA A 229 16.75 -10.26 18.71
C ALA A 229 18.21 -9.97 19.14
N ASN A 230 18.89 -10.94 19.76
CA ASN A 230 20.21 -10.77 20.34
C ASN A 230 20.27 -9.57 21.30
N LEU A 231 19.24 -9.45 22.15
CA LEU A 231 19.10 -8.39 23.14
C LEU A 231 19.20 -8.95 24.55
N GLU A 232 19.88 -8.22 25.44
CA GLU A 232 19.92 -8.50 26.87
C GLU A 232 18.88 -7.65 27.59
N GLU A 233 18.02 -8.27 28.42
CA GLU A 233 16.92 -7.56 29.10
C GLU A 233 17.43 -6.42 29.98
N ALA A 234 18.58 -6.60 30.66
CA ALA A 234 19.16 -5.56 31.52
C ALA A 234 19.47 -4.28 30.73
N THR A 235 20.05 -4.42 29.53
CA THR A 235 20.55 -3.31 28.71
C THR A 235 19.60 -2.88 27.58
N ALA A 236 18.49 -3.60 27.38
CA ALA A 236 17.51 -3.28 26.35
C ALA A 236 16.93 -1.87 26.55
N GLU A 237 16.70 -1.19 25.43
CA GLU A 237 16.11 0.14 25.40
C GLU A 237 14.67 0.11 25.94
N PHE A 238 14.20 1.25 26.45
CA PHE A 238 12.86 1.36 27.04
C PHE A 238 11.74 0.88 26.08
N TYR A 239 11.80 1.28 24.81
CA TYR A 239 10.80 0.87 23.83
C TYR A 239 10.83 -0.64 23.56
N GLN A 240 12.03 -1.26 23.59
CA GLN A 240 12.19 -2.70 23.40
C GLN A 240 11.56 -3.45 24.57
N LYS A 241 11.87 -3.06 25.80
CA LYS A 241 11.25 -3.62 27.02
C LYS A 241 9.73 -3.52 26.98
N ARG A 242 9.18 -2.37 26.57
CA ARG A 242 7.74 -2.15 26.41
C ARG A 242 7.13 -3.11 25.38
N VAL A 243 7.76 -3.25 24.22
CA VAL A 243 7.30 -4.17 23.16
C VAL A 243 7.35 -5.63 23.62
N VAL A 244 8.42 -6.05 24.32
CA VAL A 244 8.52 -7.42 24.86
C VAL A 244 7.44 -7.70 25.90
N ASN A 245 7.11 -6.73 26.76
CA ASN A 245 6.03 -6.89 27.73
C ASN A 245 4.67 -7.04 27.05
N GLN A 246 4.36 -6.20 26.05
CA GLN A 246 3.12 -6.31 25.27
C GLN A 246 3.00 -7.65 24.53
N PHE A 247 4.12 -8.18 24.03
CA PHE A 247 4.14 -9.53 23.47
C PHE A 247 3.89 -10.61 24.53
N GLY A 248 4.40 -10.42 25.76
CA GLY A 248 4.09 -11.28 26.90
C GLY A 248 2.59 -11.32 27.21
N ASP A 249 1.92 -10.17 27.19
CA ASP A 249 0.47 -10.07 27.39
C ASP A 249 -0.31 -10.79 26.26
N PHE A 250 0.14 -10.64 25.01
CA PHE A 250 -0.41 -11.37 23.87
C PHE A 250 -0.32 -12.90 24.04
N LEU A 251 0.81 -13.41 24.55
CA LEU A 251 0.98 -14.84 24.82
C LEU A 251 0.07 -15.32 25.95
N ALA A 252 -0.05 -14.55 27.04
CA ALA A 252 -0.92 -14.88 28.16
C ALA A 252 -2.40 -14.97 27.74
N ASN A 253 -2.87 -14.02 26.93
CA ASN A 253 -4.23 -14.01 26.42
C ASN A 253 -4.54 -15.17 25.45
N ARG A 254 -3.53 -15.76 24.82
CA ARG A 254 -3.68 -16.95 23.96
C ARG A 254 -3.70 -18.27 24.74
N ASN A 255 -3.09 -18.33 25.91
CA ASN A 255 -3.00 -19.52 26.75
C ASN A 255 -3.70 -19.30 28.10
N PRO A 256 -5.04 -19.35 28.17
CA PRO A 256 -5.78 -19.07 29.42
C PRO A 256 -5.52 -20.06 30.57
N THR A 257 -4.81 -21.17 30.34
CA THR A 257 -4.59 -22.25 31.32
C THR A 257 -3.39 -22.06 32.25
N HIS A 258 -2.91 -20.83 32.46
CA HIS A 258 -1.88 -20.56 33.47
C HIS A 258 -2.13 -19.33 34.35
N ASN A 259 -3.41 -19.08 34.68
CA ASN A 259 -3.74 -18.32 35.89
C ASN A 259 -4.25 -19.31 36.94
N GLY A 260 -3.40 -19.58 37.93
CA GLY A 260 -3.62 -20.56 38.97
C GLY A 260 -4.90 -20.30 39.76
N VAL A 261 -5.81 -21.28 39.71
CA VAL A 261 -6.76 -21.54 40.79
C VAL A 261 -6.70 -23.03 41.06
N SER A 262 -5.97 -23.43 42.10
CA SER A 262 -6.07 -24.77 42.67
C SER A 262 -7.41 -24.88 43.38
N PHE A 263 -8.40 -25.49 42.74
CA PHE A 263 -9.54 -26.00 43.48
C PHE A 263 -9.12 -27.31 44.15
N THR A 264 -8.67 -27.21 45.40
CA THR A 264 -8.66 -28.35 46.32
C THR A 264 -10.09 -28.85 46.46
N THR A 265 -10.36 -30.06 45.98
CA THR A 265 -11.61 -30.77 46.23
C THR A 265 -11.50 -31.46 47.60
N PRO A 266 -12.34 -31.14 48.60
CA PRO A 266 -12.46 -31.99 49.77
C PRO A 266 -13.20 -33.27 49.38
N ARG A 267 -12.67 -34.42 49.83
CA ARG A 267 -13.31 -35.73 49.71
C ARG A 267 -14.48 -35.84 50.70
N ARG A 268 -15.58 -36.43 50.17
CA ARG A 268 -16.78 -36.97 50.80
C ARG A 268 -17.82 -35.97 51.29
#